data_AF-A0A7C3MBC8-F1
#
_entry.id   AF-A0A7C3MBC8-F1
#
_cell.length_a   1.000
_cell.length_b   1.000
_cell.length_c   1.000
_cell.angle_alpha   90.00
_cell.angle_beta   90.00
_cell.angle_gamma   90.00
#
_symmetry.space_group_name_H-M   'P 1'
#
loop_
_entity.id
_entity.type
_entity.pdbx_description
1 polymer ?
#
loop_
_entity_poly.entity_id
_entity_poly.type
_entity_poly.pdbx_seq_one_letter_code
_entity_poly.pdbx_strand_id
1 'polypeptide(L)'
;MQNPEPFVLYVSKRFMDKASKTFGLGIFTRKPLVEILKKMGVAVEELDRDKAKIALERLGESKGITVSTAQLIKGLSLAFFLPTGVFLATLKKVYYRSGAETNDGLILEFLAEIPRAFRSSLFYDVWLVVPKTESGETNIKQLLKTIVDKTGVPPLTEEEWEDAKPIVEKLKDKIQIKGIKENFWQSF
;
A
#
# COMPACT_ATOMS: atom_id res chain seq x y z
N MET A 1 -13.25 15.79 -16.39
CA MET A 1 -13.32 14.71 -15.39
C MET A 1 -11.96 14.63 -14.71
N GLN A 2 -11.93 14.75 -13.38
CA GLN A 2 -10.68 14.67 -12.62
C GLN A 2 -10.29 13.21 -12.51
N ASN A 3 -9.02 12.90 -12.71
CA ASN A 3 -8.59 11.52 -12.65
C ASN A 3 -8.39 11.10 -11.20
N PRO A 4 -8.76 9.85 -10.86
CA PRO A 4 -8.63 9.38 -9.49
C PRO A 4 -7.18 9.45 -9.07
N GLU A 5 -6.94 10.10 -7.94
CA GLU A 5 -5.61 10.26 -7.37
C GLU A 5 -5.20 8.97 -6.66
N PRO A 6 -3.94 8.56 -6.75
CA PRO A 6 -3.42 7.52 -5.88
C PRO A 6 -3.61 7.89 -4.41
N PHE A 7 -3.69 6.89 -3.54
CA PHE A 7 -3.75 7.09 -2.11
C PHE A 7 -3.01 5.99 -1.35
N VAL A 8 -2.62 6.28 -0.12
CA VAL A 8 -1.94 5.35 0.78
C VAL A 8 -2.79 5.08 2.00
N LEU A 9 -2.81 3.82 2.41
CA LEU A 9 -3.34 3.36 3.69
C LEU A 9 -2.23 2.68 4.49
N TYR A 10 -2.11 3.04 5.76
CA TYR A 10 -1.25 2.36 6.70
C TYR A 10 -2.07 1.33 7.48
N VAL A 11 -1.49 0.15 7.66
CA VAL A 11 -2.15 -1.01 8.25
C VAL A 11 -1.23 -1.59 9.30
N SER A 12 -1.72 -1.77 10.53
CA SER A 12 -0.91 -2.29 11.63
C SER A 12 -0.72 -3.80 11.52
N LYS A 13 0.38 -4.30 12.11
CA LYS A 13 0.59 -5.73 12.31
C LYS A 13 -0.61 -6.40 12.99
N ARG A 14 -1.24 -5.73 13.97
CA ARG A 14 -2.41 -6.25 14.69
C ARG A 14 -3.58 -6.50 13.73
N PHE A 15 -3.86 -5.56 12.83
CA PHE A 15 -4.87 -5.76 11.79
C PHE A 15 -4.49 -6.93 10.88
N MET A 16 -3.25 -6.96 10.38
CA MET A 16 -2.80 -8.01 9.46
C MET A 16 -2.81 -9.41 10.09
N ASP A 17 -2.47 -9.53 11.38
CA ASP A 17 -2.55 -10.78 12.12
C ASP A 17 -4.02 -11.26 12.26
N LYS A 18 -4.94 -10.33 12.51
CA LYS A 18 -6.37 -10.63 12.60
C LYS A 18 -6.95 -11.00 11.23
N ALA A 19 -6.63 -10.23 10.20
CA ALA A 19 -7.04 -10.50 8.83
C ALA A 19 -6.52 -11.87 8.37
N SER A 20 -5.26 -12.18 8.67
CA SER A 20 -4.67 -13.48 8.37
C SER A 20 -5.48 -14.64 8.97
N LYS A 21 -5.92 -14.51 10.22
CA LYS A 21 -6.80 -15.51 10.86
C LYS A 21 -8.18 -15.56 10.20
N THR A 22 -8.81 -14.41 9.97
CA THR A 22 -10.15 -14.30 9.38
C THR A 22 -10.22 -14.92 7.98
N PHE A 23 -9.21 -14.67 7.15
CA PHE A 23 -9.16 -15.16 5.76
C PHE A 23 -8.49 -16.53 5.63
N GLY A 24 -8.11 -17.17 6.76
CA GLY A 24 -7.47 -18.49 6.76
C GLY A 24 -6.11 -18.51 6.06
N LEU A 25 -5.34 -17.43 6.21
CA LEU A 25 -3.98 -17.33 5.69
C LEU A 25 -3.04 -18.16 6.59
N GLY A 26 -2.13 -18.92 5.98
CA GLY A 26 -1.10 -19.64 6.73
C GLY A 26 -0.19 -18.70 7.53
N ILE A 27 0.42 -19.20 8.61
CA ILE A 27 1.29 -18.44 9.54
C ILE A 27 2.47 -17.76 8.83
N PHE A 28 2.89 -18.29 7.67
CA PHE A 28 4.02 -17.79 6.88
C PHE A 28 3.60 -17.20 5.53
N THR A 29 2.35 -16.73 5.40
CA THR A 29 1.87 -16.13 4.16
C THR A 29 2.74 -14.93 3.78
N ARG A 30 3.48 -15.05 2.67
CA ARG A 30 4.43 -14.02 2.22
C ARG A 30 3.75 -12.82 1.55
N LYS A 31 2.52 -12.99 1.06
CA LYS A 31 1.77 -11.99 0.28
C LYS A 31 0.33 -11.87 0.80
N PRO A 32 0.13 -11.44 2.05
CA PRO A 32 -1.16 -11.52 2.71
C PRO A 32 -2.22 -10.71 1.98
N LEU A 33 -1.92 -9.51 1.46
CA LEU A 33 -2.87 -8.75 0.64
C LEU A 33 -3.39 -9.56 -0.55
N VAL A 34 -2.49 -10.12 -1.38
CA VAL A 34 -2.87 -10.87 -2.59
C VAL A 34 -3.75 -12.07 -2.23
N GLU A 35 -3.39 -12.80 -1.17
CA GLU A 35 -4.17 -13.97 -0.73
C GLU A 35 -5.54 -13.58 -0.16
N ILE A 36 -5.65 -12.46 0.55
CA ILE A 36 -6.95 -11.90 0.98
C ILE A 36 -7.81 -11.60 -0.24
N LEU A 37 -7.27 -10.93 -1.26
CA LEU A 37 -7.99 -10.60 -2.49
C LEU A 37 -8.48 -11.87 -3.22
N LYS A 38 -7.62 -12.88 -3.35
CA LYS A 38 -8.00 -14.19 -3.92
C LYS A 38 -9.12 -14.87 -3.12
N LYS A 39 -9.05 -14.86 -1.78
CA LYS A 39 -10.09 -15.41 -0.89
C LYS A 39 -11.41 -14.65 -0.98
N MET A 40 -11.38 -13.38 -1.40
CA MET A 40 -12.56 -12.58 -1.68
C MET A 40 -13.15 -12.81 -3.09
N GLY A 41 -12.53 -13.68 -3.89
CA GLY A 41 -12.98 -13.93 -5.27
C GLY A 41 -12.62 -12.82 -6.24
N VAL A 42 -11.69 -11.93 -5.87
CA VAL A 42 -11.22 -10.86 -6.77
C VAL A 42 -10.25 -11.46 -7.78
N ALA A 43 -10.52 -11.23 -9.08
CA ALA A 43 -9.57 -11.55 -10.13
C ALA A 43 -8.34 -10.62 -10.00
N VAL A 44 -7.18 -11.20 -9.67
CA VAL A 44 -5.93 -10.49 -9.48
C VAL A 44 -4.83 -11.06 -10.36
N GLU A 45 -4.10 -10.19 -11.03
CA GLU A 45 -2.76 -10.50 -11.52
C GLU A 45 -1.76 -10.17 -10.42
N GLU A 46 -0.99 -11.16 -10.00
CA GLU A 46 0.05 -10.97 -8.99
C GLU A 46 1.27 -10.32 -9.61
N LEU A 47 1.64 -9.16 -9.06
CA LEU A 47 2.79 -8.39 -9.47
C LEU A 47 3.94 -8.72 -8.53
N ASP A 48 5.09 -9.04 -9.12
CA ASP A 48 6.38 -8.94 -8.45
C ASP A 48 6.91 -7.50 -8.57
N ARG A 49 8.10 -7.27 -8.03
CA ARG A 49 8.70 -5.93 -7.98
C ARG A 49 8.85 -5.30 -9.36
N ASP A 50 9.33 -6.06 -10.34
CA ASP A 50 9.64 -5.55 -11.67
C ASP A 50 8.35 -5.35 -12.46
N LYS A 51 7.41 -6.29 -12.36
CA LYS A 51 6.06 -6.14 -12.94
C LYS A 51 5.31 -4.96 -12.35
N ALA A 52 5.41 -4.73 -11.04
CA ALA A 52 4.77 -3.59 -10.38
C ALA A 52 5.32 -2.26 -10.87
N LYS A 53 6.65 -2.17 -11.07
CA LYS A 53 7.27 -0.99 -11.67
C LYS A 53 6.75 -0.75 -13.08
N ILE A 54 6.72 -1.78 -13.93
CA ILE A 54 6.22 -1.68 -15.31
C ILE A 54 4.74 -1.30 -15.33
N ALA A 55 3.92 -1.88 -14.46
CA ALA A 55 2.49 -1.57 -14.35
C ALA A 55 2.25 -0.12 -13.94
N LEU A 56 3.05 0.41 -12.99
CA LEU A 56 3.02 1.83 -12.61
C LEU A 56 3.44 2.72 -13.79
N GLU A 57 4.55 2.42 -14.46
CA GLU A 57 5.01 3.19 -15.63
C GLU A 57 3.95 3.21 -16.73
N ARG A 58 3.35 2.06 -17.04
CA ARG A 58 2.23 1.93 -17.98
C ARG A 58 1.04 2.80 -17.57
N LEU A 59 0.65 2.80 -16.30
CA LEU A 59 -0.44 3.67 -15.83
C LEU A 59 -0.08 5.15 -15.88
N GLY A 60 1.19 5.50 -15.70
CA GLY A 60 1.67 6.86 -15.89
C GLY A 60 1.58 7.33 -17.34
N GLU A 61 1.84 6.43 -18.30
CA GLU A 61 1.81 6.71 -19.74
C GLU A 61 0.39 6.66 -20.33
N SER A 62 -0.40 5.64 -19.98
CA SER A 62 -1.73 5.39 -20.53
C SER A 62 -2.75 6.42 -20.10
N LYS A 63 -2.49 7.10 -18.97
CA LYS A 63 -3.43 8.04 -18.40
C LYS A 63 -3.55 9.34 -19.23
N GLY A 64 -2.57 9.76 -20.04
CA GLY A 64 -2.72 11.00 -20.84
C GLY A 64 -2.99 12.25 -19.98
N ILE A 65 -2.60 12.22 -18.70
CA ILE A 65 -3.04 13.14 -17.65
C ILE A 65 -1.86 13.98 -17.18
N THR A 66 -2.19 15.22 -16.78
CA THR A 66 -1.33 16.27 -16.23
C THR A 66 0.00 15.76 -15.68
N VAL A 67 1.08 16.42 -16.11
CA VAL A 67 2.49 16.16 -15.75
C VAL A 67 2.66 15.76 -14.27
N SER A 68 1.87 16.32 -13.35
CA SER A 68 1.84 16.00 -11.91
C SER A 68 1.55 14.53 -11.57
N THR A 69 0.52 13.88 -12.13
CA THR A 69 0.14 12.50 -11.76
C THR A 69 1.16 11.49 -12.31
N ALA A 70 1.64 11.71 -13.53
CA ALA A 70 2.70 10.90 -14.12
C ALA A 70 4.04 11.09 -13.37
N GLN A 71 4.37 12.31 -12.96
CA GLN A 71 5.52 12.58 -12.10
C GLN A 71 5.38 11.94 -10.72
N LEU A 72 4.17 11.91 -10.17
CA LEU A 72 3.86 11.27 -8.89
C LEU A 72 4.01 9.75 -8.98
N ILE A 73 3.54 9.13 -10.05
CA ILE A 73 3.73 7.70 -10.30
C ILE A 73 5.21 7.37 -10.58
N LYS A 74 5.93 8.21 -11.34
CA LYS A 74 7.38 8.07 -11.52
C LYS A 74 8.13 8.27 -10.20
N GLY A 75 7.73 9.24 -9.39
CA GLY A 75 8.29 9.50 -8.07
C GLY A 75 8.04 8.36 -7.10
N LEU A 76 6.85 7.75 -7.14
CA LEU A 76 6.52 6.51 -6.45
C LEU A 76 7.40 5.35 -6.90
N SER A 77 7.52 5.15 -8.21
CA SER A 77 8.35 4.08 -8.76
C SER A 77 9.81 4.25 -8.36
N LEU A 78 10.32 5.47 -8.41
CA LEU A 78 11.67 5.80 -7.94
C LEU A 78 11.79 5.57 -6.44
N ALA A 79 10.92 6.16 -5.61
CA ALA A 79 10.99 6.08 -4.15
C ALA A 79 10.89 4.64 -3.62
N PHE A 80 10.03 3.82 -4.23
CA PHE A 80 9.78 2.45 -3.79
C PHE A 80 10.66 1.39 -4.45
N PHE A 81 11.25 1.68 -5.62
CA PHE A 81 12.02 0.69 -6.38
C PHE A 81 13.45 1.11 -6.73
N LEU A 82 14.08 2.05 -6.01
CA LEU A 82 15.51 2.37 -6.17
C LEU A 82 16.38 1.10 -6.21
N PRO A 83 17.48 1.08 -6.99
CA PRO A 83 18.44 -0.03 -7.00
C PRO A 83 18.85 -0.39 -5.57
N THR A 84 18.82 -1.69 -5.27
CA THR A 84 18.92 -2.27 -3.92
C THR A 84 20.10 -1.72 -3.10
N GLY A 85 21.22 -1.36 -3.75
CA GLY A 85 22.40 -0.76 -3.10
C GLY A 85 22.21 0.68 -2.57
N VAL A 86 21.41 1.52 -3.21
CA VAL A 86 21.07 2.88 -2.72
C VAL A 86 19.88 2.83 -1.76
N PHE A 87 18.98 1.87 -1.96
CA PHE A 87 17.84 1.59 -1.10
C PHE A 87 18.27 1.12 0.31
N LEU A 88 19.28 0.25 0.38
CA LEU A 88 19.96 -0.16 1.62
C LEU A 88 20.64 1.00 2.36
N ALA A 89 20.89 2.14 1.72
CA ALA A 89 21.50 3.30 2.38
C ALA A 89 20.47 4.37 2.82
N THR A 90 19.34 4.50 2.11
CA THR A 90 18.40 5.64 2.28
C THR A 90 16.99 5.25 2.79
N LEU A 91 16.59 3.98 2.69
CA LEU A 91 15.26 3.49 3.06
C LEU A 91 15.31 2.05 3.64
N LYS A 92 16.29 1.72 4.50
CA LYS A 92 16.50 0.39 5.15
C LYS A 92 15.29 -0.30 5.79
N LYS A 93 14.10 0.27 5.76
CA LYS A 93 12.97 -0.01 6.64
C LYS A 93 11.62 -0.02 5.94
N VAL A 94 11.54 0.13 4.61
CA VAL A 94 10.30 -0.07 3.84
C VAL A 94 10.65 -0.96 2.67
N TYR A 95 9.94 -2.07 2.45
CA TYR A 95 10.29 -3.06 1.43
C TYR A 95 9.05 -3.46 0.65
N TYR A 96 9.17 -3.59 -0.67
CA TYR A 96 8.10 -4.16 -1.48
C TYR A 96 7.83 -5.61 -1.07
N ARG A 97 6.58 -5.94 -0.75
CA ARG A 97 6.15 -7.26 -0.33
C ARG A 97 5.36 -7.96 -1.43
N SER A 98 4.35 -7.28 -1.97
CA SER A 98 3.50 -7.84 -3.02
C SER A 98 2.77 -6.76 -3.80
N GLY A 99 2.20 -7.12 -4.94
CA GLY A 99 1.30 -6.25 -5.69
C GLY A 99 0.19 -7.07 -6.33
N ALA A 100 -0.96 -6.45 -6.47
CA ALA A 100 -2.11 -7.00 -7.16
C ALA A 100 -2.60 -5.98 -8.19
N GLU A 101 -2.68 -6.39 -9.44
CA GLU A 101 -3.44 -5.68 -10.46
C GLU A 101 -4.84 -6.29 -10.58
N THR A 102 -5.85 -5.45 -10.45
CA THR A 102 -7.25 -5.78 -10.71
C THR A 102 -7.73 -5.04 -11.96
N ASN A 103 -8.97 -5.32 -12.38
CA ASN A 103 -9.64 -4.51 -13.40
C ASN A 103 -9.78 -3.04 -12.98
N ASP A 104 -9.93 -2.78 -11.67
CA ASP A 104 -10.19 -1.46 -11.10
C ASP A 104 -8.93 -0.64 -10.82
N GLY A 105 -7.77 -1.27 -10.60
CA GLY A 105 -6.54 -0.56 -10.25
C GLY A 105 -5.38 -1.46 -9.82
N LEU A 106 -4.33 -0.82 -9.30
CA LEU A 106 -3.21 -1.50 -8.65
C LEU A 106 -3.30 -1.31 -7.14
N ILE A 107 -2.98 -2.36 -6.39
CA ILE A 107 -2.74 -2.29 -4.94
C ILE A 107 -1.36 -2.87 -4.68
N LEU A 108 -0.45 -2.04 -4.20
CA LEU A 108 0.93 -2.42 -3.88
C LEU A 108 1.10 -2.45 -2.37
N GLU A 109 1.62 -3.54 -1.85
CA GLU A 109 1.88 -3.77 -0.44
C GLU A 109 3.37 -3.62 -0.16
N PHE A 110 3.69 -2.71 0.77
CA PHE A 110 5.03 -2.53 1.30
C PHE A 110 5.04 -2.82 2.79
N LEU A 111 6.08 -3.51 3.26
CA LEU A 111 6.31 -3.71 4.68
C LEU A 111 7.27 -2.63 5.20
N ALA A 112 6.84 -1.88 6.20
CA ALA A 112 7.65 -0.95 6.94
C ALA A 112 8.05 -1.50 8.32
N GLU A 113 9.31 -1.33 8.71
CA GLU A 113 9.87 -1.74 10.00
C GLU A 113 10.40 -0.54 10.79
N ILE A 114 9.99 -0.41 12.05
CA ILE A 114 10.54 0.55 13.01
C ILE A 114 11.29 -0.24 14.09
N PRO A 115 12.64 -0.37 14.00
CA PRO A 115 13.41 -1.01 15.05
C PRO A 115 13.42 -0.14 16.29
N ARG A 116 13.32 -0.78 17.45
CA ARG A 116 13.32 -0.14 18.77
C ARG A 116 14.47 -0.71 19.59
N ALA A 117 15.20 0.15 20.29
CA ALA A 117 16.25 -0.30 21.19
C ALA A 117 15.64 -1.09 22.35
N PHE A 118 16.18 -2.28 22.62
CA PHE A 118 15.76 -3.15 23.73
C PHE A 118 14.27 -3.56 23.73
N ARG A 119 13.60 -3.47 22.58
CA ARG A 119 12.18 -3.86 22.38
C ARG A 119 12.00 -4.44 20.98
N SER A 120 10.96 -5.24 20.77
CA SER A 120 10.63 -5.77 19.43
C SER A 120 10.36 -4.65 18.43
N SER A 121 10.84 -4.81 17.19
CA SER A 121 10.51 -3.91 16.07
C SER A 121 9.00 -3.81 15.88
N LEU A 122 8.52 -2.62 15.52
CA LEU A 122 7.16 -2.44 15.02
C LEU A 122 7.13 -2.68 13.53
N PHE A 123 6.04 -3.27 13.04
CA PHE A 123 5.82 -3.56 11.63
C PHE A 123 4.49 -2.97 11.19
N TYR A 124 4.50 -2.31 10.03
CA TYR A 124 3.33 -1.72 9.41
C TYR A 124 3.31 -2.09 7.93
N ASP A 125 2.16 -2.48 7.43
CA ASP A 125 1.92 -2.62 6.00
C ASP A 125 1.46 -1.26 5.45
N VAL A 126 2.01 -0.87 4.31
CA VAL A 126 1.66 0.34 3.57
C VAL A 126 1.06 -0.11 2.26
N TRP A 127 -0.25 0.13 2.11
CA TRP A 127 -0.98 -0.18 0.90
C TRP A 127 -1.07 1.07 0.04
N LEU A 128 -0.33 1.08 -1.07
CA LEU A 128 -0.45 2.09 -2.10
C LEU A 128 -1.48 1.64 -3.12
N VAL A 129 -2.54 2.43 -3.28
CA VAL A 129 -3.60 2.18 -4.25
C VAL A 129 -3.48 3.16 -5.41
N VAL A 130 -3.52 2.64 -6.63
CA VAL A 130 -3.51 3.42 -7.87
C VAL A 130 -4.74 3.03 -8.69
N PRO A 131 -5.86 3.76 -8.56
CA PRO A 131 -7.07 3.45 -9.32
C PRO A 131 -6.87 3.72 -10.83
N LYS A 132 -7.49 2.90 -11.69
CA LYS A 132 -7.51 3.13 -13.14
C LYS A 132 -8.53 4.18 -13.55
N THR A 133 -9.71 4.16 -12.92
CA THR A 133 -10.88 5.02 -13.20
C THR A 133 -11.55 5.49 -11.91
N GLU A 134 -12.43 6.50 -11.96
CA GLU A 134 -13.22 6.95 -10.79
C GLU A 134 -14.11 5.83 -10.22
N SER A 135 -14.69 5.01 -11.10
CA SER A 135 -15.43 3.80 -10.70
C SER A 135 -14.50 2.78 -10.03
N GLY A 136 -13.29 2.62 -10.54
CA GLY A 136 -12.28 1.74 -9.95
C GLY A 136 -11.83 2.21 -8.56
N GLU A 137 -11.72 3.52 -8.34
CA GLU A 137 -11.45 4.07 -7.00
C GLU A 137 -12.57 3.68 -6.04
N THR A 138 -13.83 3.87 -6.43
CA THR A 138 -15.00 3.54 -5.61
C THR A 138 -15.04 2.04 -5.29
N ASN A 139 -14.83 1.19 -6.30
CA ASN A 139 -14.82 -0.26 -6.15
C ASN A 139 -13.70 -0.74 -5.20
N ILE A 140 -12.48 -0.20 -5.36
CA ILE A 140 -11.36 -0.56 -4.47
C ILE A 140 -11.63 -0.07 -3.04
N LYS A 141 -12.17 1.14 -2.85
CA LYS A 141 -12.54 1.60 -1.51
C LYS A 141 -13.57 0.67 -0.86
N GLN A 142 -14.60 0.26 -1.59
CA GLN A 142 -15.62 -0.67 -1.08
C GLN A 142 -15.03 -2.05 -0.75
N LEU A 143 -14.11 -2.54 -1.59
CA LEU A 143 -13.37 -3.78 -1.36
C LEU A 143 -12.56 -3.71 -0.06
N LEU A 144 -11.83 -2.62 0.14
CA LEU A 144 -11.03 -2.39 1.35
C LEU A 144 -11.92 -2.28 2.59
N LYS A 145 -13.05 -1.54 2.54
CA LYS A 145 -14.05 -1.50 3.62
C LYS A 145 -14.55 -2.90 3.98
N THR A 146 -14.85 -3.72 2.96
CA THR A 146 -15.27 -5.10 3.17
C THR A 146 -14.20 -5.96 3.85
N ILE A 147 -12.92 -5.78 3.52
CA ILE A 147 -11.81 -6.46 4.23
C ILE A 147 -11.80 -6.07 5.70
N VAL A 148 -11.95 -4.77 6.00
CA VAL A 148 -11.95 -4.25 7.37
C VAL A 148 -13.14 -4.78 8.16
N ASP A 149 -14.33 -4.72 7.58
CA ASP A 149 -15.57 -5.20 8.21
C ASP A 149 -15.49 -6.69 8.55
N LYS A 150 -14.99 -7.51 7.62
CA LYS A 150 -14.77 -8.95 7.86
C LYS A 150 -13.70 -9.20 8.93
N THR A 151 -12.67 -8.38 8.97
CA THR A 151 -11.58 -8.51 9.95
C THR A 151 -12.05 -8.14 11.37
N GLY A 152 -12.99 -7.19 11.48
CA GLY A 152 -13.63 -6.79 12.73
C GLY A 152 -12.75 -5.93 13.65
N VAL A 153 -11.65 -5.37 13.13
CA VAL A 153 -10.80 -4.42 13.85
C VAL A 153 -10.36 -3.29 12.90
N PRO A 154 -10.12 -2.07 13.40
CA PRO A 154 -9.65 -0.99 12.53
C PRO A 154 -8.25 -1.29 11.97
N PRO A 155 -7.95 -0.89 10.71
CA PRO A 155 -6.63 -1.03 10.09
C PRO A 155 -5.50 -0.43 10.90
N LEU A 156 -5.78 0.71 11.54
CA LEU A 156 -4.83 1.49 12.31
C LEU A 156 -5.58 2.29 13.37
N THR A 157 -5.18 2.14 14.64
CA THR A 157 -5.67 2.99 15.73
C THR A 157 -4.93 4.34 15.78
N GLU A 158 -5.42 5.28 16.57
CA GLU A 158 -4.72 6.56 16.80
C GLU A 158 -3.35 6.36 17.47
N GLU A 159 -3.26 5.46 18.45
CA GLU A 159 -1.98 5.09 19.08
C GLU A 159 -1.02 4.46 18.06
N GLU A 160 -1.51 3.54 17.23
CA GLU A 160 -0.70 2.90 16.19
C GLU A 160 -0.25 3.91 15.11
N TRP A 161 -1.05 4.95 14.84
CA TRP A 161 -0.71 6.06 13.94
C TRP A 161 0.41 6.94 14.49
N GLU A 162 0.35 7.28 15.79
CA GLU A 162 1.40 8.03 16.47
C GLU A 162 2.74 7.27 16.43
N ASP A 163 2.71 5.96 16.68
CA ASP A 163 3.87 5.07 16.56
C ASP A 163 4.40 4.97 15.11
N ALA A 164 3.55 5.14 14.11
CA ALA A 164 3.92 5.09 12.69
C ALA A 164 4.56 6.39 12.18
N LYS A 165 4.56 7.48 12.96
CA LYS A 165 5.17 8.78 12.58
C LYS A 165 6.58 8.69 11.99
N PRO A 166 7.52 7.87 12.50
CA PRO A 166 8.84 7.74 11.90
C PRO A 166 8.85 7.22 10.46
N ILE A 167 7.81 6.48 10.03
CA ILE A 167 7.61 6.07 8.65
C ILE A 167 7.02 7.23 7.85
N VAL A 168 5.96 7.86 8.36
CA VAL A 168 5.29 9.01 7.74
C VAL A 168 6.29 10.12 7.44
N GLU A 169 7.12 10.50 8.40
CA GLU A 169 8.14 11.53 8.28
C GLU A 169 9.19 11.21 7.20
N LYS A 170 9.45 9.94 6.93
CA LYS A 170 10.38 9.53 5.85
C LYS A 170 9.74 9.58 4.47
N LEU A 171 8.44 9.37 4.39
CA LEU A 171 7.70 9.30 3.13
C LEU A 171 7.13 10.67 2.72
N LYS A 172 6.78 11.53 3.68
CA LYS A 172 6.06 12.81 3.46
C LYS A 172 6.75 13.80 2.51
N ASP A 173 8.09 13.77 2.45
CA ASP A 173 8.87 14.68 1.60
C ASP A 173 9.28 14.03 0.28
N LYS A 174 9.08 12.71 0.15
CA LYS A 174 9.42 11.92 -1.03
C LYS A 174 8.22 11.65 -1.92
N ILE A 175 7.03 11.58 -1.33
CA ILE A 175 5.79 11.17 -1.99
C ILE A 175 4.69 12.15 -1.61
N GLN A 176 4.12 12.84 -2.60
CA GLN A 176 3.02 13.80 -2.41
C GLN A 176 1.67 13.15 -2.76
N ILE A 177 1.25 12.17 -1.96
CA ILE A 177 0.03 11.39 -2.19
C ILE A 177 -0.90 11.48 -0.99
N LYS A 178 -2.21 11.44 -1.27
CA LYS A 178 -3.24 11.38 -0.24
C LYS A 178 -3.01 10.23 0.74
N GLY A 179 -3.13 10.48 2.03
CA GLY A 179 -2.86 9.48 3.06
C GLY A 179 -1.40 9.17 3.34
N ILE A 180 -0.43 9.86 2.73
CA ILE A 180 0.97 9.76 3.18
C ILE A 180 1.15 10.43 4.54
N LYS A 181 0.57 11.64 4.72
CA LYS A 181 0.76 12.51 5.90
C LYS A 181 -0.36 12.43 6.93
N GLU A 182 -1.39 11.64 6.65
CA GLU A 182 -2.60 11.53 7.47
C GLU A 182 -3.06 10.08 7.54
N ASN A 183 -3.76 9.73 8.64
CA ASN A 183 -4.45 8.46 8.71
C ASN A 183 -5.70 8.53 7.81
N PHE A 184 -5.51 8.22 6.53
CA PHE A 184 -6.55 8.36 5.53
C PHE A 184 -7.75 7.43 5.78
N TRP A 185 -7.62 6.42 6.63
CA TRP A 185 -8.75 5.58 7.02
C TRP A 185 -9.84 6.36 7.76
N GLN A 186 -9.49 7.40 8.51
CA GLN A 186 -10.47 8.21 9.25
C GLN A 186 -11.37 9.05 8.33
N SER A 187 -10.94 9.31 7.10
CA SER A 187 -11.66 10.10 6.09
C SER A 187 -12.06 9.28 4.85
N PHE A 188 -12.11 7.95 5.00
CA PHE A 188 -12.24 6.96 3.91
C PHE A 188 -13.67 6.60 3.50
#